data_AF-A0A6G7WG71-F1
#
_entry.id   AF-A0A6G7WG71-F1
#
_cell.length_a   1.000
_cell.length_b   1.000
_cell.length_c   1.000
_cell.angle_alpha   90.00
_cell.angle_beta   90.00
_cell.angle_gamma   90.00
#
_symmetry.space_group_name_H-M   'P 1'
#
loop_
_entity.id
_entity.type
_entity.pdbx_description
1 polymer ?
#
loop_
_entity_poly.entity_id
_entity_poly.type
_entity_poly.pdbx_seq_one_letter_code
_entity_poly.pdbx_strand_id
1 'polypeptide(L)'
;MADMPAQVRKPKQKAAIEGAVGKAMTVISPLRNEIFTTVSELKVAIREKLEIYNAKPFQKREGSRRFIFTETEQEKLHPLPSIPYDIAEWFTEEPLNSIAILPFKKITTRIPTSM
;
A
#
# COMPACT_ATOMS: atom_id res chain seq x y z
N MET A 1 -1.73 -13.14 11.38
CA MET A 1 -2.35 -12.01 12.10
C MET A 1 -3.70 -11.75 11.46
N ALA A 2 -4.81 -11.99 12.15
CA ALA A 2 -6.16 -11.78 11.61
C ALA A 2 -6.66 -10.40 12.08
N ASP A 3 -6.98 -9.50 11.15
CA ASP A 3 -7.58 -8.19 11.45
C ASP A 3 -9.09 -8.37 11.67
N MET A 4 -9.56 -8.20 12.91
CA MET A 4 -10.98 -8.28 13.23
C MET A 4 -11.72 -7.04 12.70
N PRO A 5 -12.97 -7.18 12.22
CA PRO A 5 -13.78 -6.03 11.82
C PRO A 5 -14.04 -5.09 13.01
N ALA A 6 -14.07 -3.79 12.75
CA ALA A 6 -14.38 -2.81 13.78
C ALA A 6 -15.83 -2.97 14.24
N GLN A 7 -16.06 -2.93 15.56
CA GLN A 7 -17.39 -2.91 16.14
C GLN A 7 -18.09 -1.61 15.77
N VAL A 8 -19.40 -1.73 15.56
CA VAL A 8 -20.30 -0.61 15.25
C VAL A 8 -20.15 0.48 16.31
N ARG A 9 -19.98 1.74 15.87
CA ARG A 9 -19.85 2.95 16.71
C ARG A 9 -18.64 2.97 17.65
N LYS A 10 -17.60 2.17 17.40
CA LYS A 10 -16.32 2.23 18.13
C LYS A 10 -15.17 2.65 17.20
N PRO A 11 -15.08 3.94 16.82
CA PRO A 11 -14.09 4.43 15.85
C PRO A 11 -12.64 4.14 16.28
N LYS A 12 -12.37 4.18 17.60
CA LYS A 12 -11.04 3.89 18.16
C LYS A 12 -10.54 2.45 17.96
N GLN A 13 -11.40 1.49 17.59
CA GLN A 13 -10.96 0.10 17.38
C GLN A 13 -10.05 -0.08 16.17
N LYS A 14 -10.07 0.87 15.22
CA LYS A 14 -9.17 0.90 14.06
C LYS A 14 -8.42 2.22 13.95
N ALA A 15 -8.08 2.84 15.09
CA ALA A 15 -7.35 4.10 15.14
C ALA A 15 -6.00 4.07 14.38
N ALA A 16 -5.37 2.88 14.28
CA ALA A 16 -4.15 2.71 13.49
C ALA A 16 -4.37 3.00 11.99
N ILE A 17 -5.53 2.63 11.45
CA ILE A 17 -5.89 2.85 10.04
C ILE A 17 -6.20 4.33 9.80
N GLU A 18 -6.96 4.97 10.69
CA GLU A 18 -7.23 6.42 10.62
C GLU A 18 -5.92 7.23 10.65
N GLY A 19 -4.98 6.81 11.49
CA GLY A 19 -3.64 7.41 11.54
C GLY A 19 -2.82 7.21 10.26
N ALA A 20 -3.01 6.10 9.54
CA ALA A 20 -2.36 5.85 8.26
C ALA A 20 -2.96 6.74 7.15
N VAL A 21 -4.29 6.88 7.12
CA VAL A 21 -4.97 7.78 6.18
C VAL A 21 -4.51 9.22 6.37
N GLY A 22 -4.39 9.71 7.61
CA GLY A 22 -3.88 11.06 7.89
C GLY A 22 -2.45 11.29 7.36
N LYS A 23 -1.58 10.28 7.43
CA LYS A 23 -0.21 10.35 6.87
C LYS A 23 -0.24 10.43 5.34
N ALA A 24 -1.08 9.63 4.68
CA ALA A 24 -1.25 9.69 3.22
C ALA A 24 -1.81 11.06 2.77
N MET A 25 -2.79 11.59 3.50
CA MET A 25 -3.34 12.93 3.22
C MET A 25 -2.30 14.04 3.30
N THR A 26 -1.26 13.89 4.13
CA THR A 26 -0.17 14.89 4.20
C THR A 26 0.58 15.04 2.87
N VAL A 27 0.67 13.95 2.09
CA VAL A 27 1.33 13.93 0.77
C VAL A 27 0.38 14.41 -0.34
N ILE A 28 -0.89 14.02 -0.27
CA ILE A 28 -1.87 14.29 -1.34
C ILE A 28 -2.50 15.68 -1.22
N SER A 29 -2.71 16.20 0.00
CA SER A 29 -3.39 17.49 0.23
C SER A 29 -2.75 18.69 -0.49
N PRO A 30 -1.41 18.79 -0.61
CA PRO A 30 -0.77 19.86 -1.39
C PRO A 30 -1.15 19.83 -2.88
N LEU A 31 -1.42 18.64 -3.44
CA LEU A 31 -1.72 18.44 -4.86
C LEU A 31 -3.18 18.77 -5.23
N ARG A 32 -4.05 19.07 -4.25
CA ARG A 32 -5.50 19.23 -4.46
C ARG A 32 -5.91 20.38 -5.41
N ASN A 33 -5.02 21.34 -5.63
CA ASN A 33 -5.24 22.51 -6.49
C ASN A 33 -4.49 22.40 -7.83
N GLU A 34 -3.80 21.27 -8.07
CA GLU A 34 -3.07 21.01 -9.29
C GLU A 34 -3.93 20.15 -10.22
N ILE A 35 -3.90 20.44 -11.52
CA ILE A 35 -4.62 19.67 -12.54
C ILE A 35 -3.58 18.82 -13.28
N PHE A 36 -3.81 17.51 -13.32
CA PHE A 36 -2.98 16.57 -14.06
C PHE A 36 -3.73 16.08 -15.29
N THR A 37 -3.04 16.00 -16.42
CA THR A 37 -3.64 15.53 -17.69
C THR A 37 -3.32 14.06 -17.94
N THR A 38 -2.28 13.53 -17.29
CA THR A 38 -1.90 12.13 -17.37
C THR A 38 -1.63 11.52 -16.00
N VAL A 39 -1.80 10.20 -15.90
CA VAL A 39 -1.47 9.45 -14.67
C VAL A 39 0.03 9.50 -14.38
N SER A 40 0.87 9.59 -15.41
CA SER A 40 2.32 9.70 -15.27
C SER A 40 2.73 10.99 -14.57
N GLU A 41 2.15 12.12 -14.95
CA GLU A 41 2.36 13.42 -14.27
C GLU A 41 1.99 13.34 -12.78
N LEU A 42 0.81 12.78 -12.49
CA LEU A 42 0.36 12.59 -11.11
C LEU A 42 1.34 11.72 -10.31
N LYS A 43 1.85 10.63 -10.90
CA LYS A 43 2.85 9.76 -10.24
C LYS A 43 4.13 10.50 -9.91
N VAL A 44 4.59 11.39 -10.79
CA VAL A 44 5.78 12.22 -10.55
C VAL A 44 5.52 13.19 -9.40
N ALA A 45 4.42 13.94 -9.45
CA ALA A 45 4.07 14.90 -8.40
C ALA A 45 3.91 14.24 -7.03
N ILE A 46 3.27 13.07 -6.96
CA ILE A 46 3.16 12.29 -5.73
C ILE A 46 4.55 11.89 -5.20
N ARG A 47 5.45 11.43 -6.07
CA ARG A 47 6.83 11.05 -5.67
C ARG A 47 7.58 12.24 -5.09
N GLU A 48 7.47 13.41 -5.69
CA GLU A 48 8.12 14.62 -5.18
C GLU A 48 7.61 15.00 -3.78
N LYS A 49 6.29 15.03 -3.57
CA LYS A 49 5.72 15.32 -2.24
C LYS A 49 6.07 14.24 -1.23
N LEU A 50 6.16 12.98 -1.66
CA LEU A 50 6.54 11.87 -0.81
C LEU A 50 7.99 11.98 -0.34
N GLU A 51 8.92 12.35 -1.22
CA GLU A 51 10.32 12.59 -0.87
C GLU A 51 10.46 13.73 0.15
N ILE A 52 9.75 14.84 -0.06
CA ILE A 52 9.70 15.95 0.91
C ILE A 52 9.18 15.46 2.27
N TYR A 53 8.09 14.70 2.27
CA TYR A 53 7.51 14.17 3.50
C TYR A 53 8.44 13.18 4.23
N ASN A 54 9.15 12.34 3.49
CA ASN A 54 10.10 11.37 4.03
C ASN A 54 11.36 12.03 4.59
N ALA A 55 11.85 13.09 3.94
CA ALA A 55 13.00 13.87 4.39
C ALA A 55 12.67 14.82 5.56
N LYS A 56 11.40 15.20 5.74
CA LYS A 56 10.96 16.11 6.81
C LYS A 56 11.33 15.57 8.20
N PRO A 57 12.01 16.36 9.05
CA PRO A 57 12.29 15.99 10.43
C PRO A 57 11.03 15.71 11.24
N PHE A 58 11.14 14.83 12.24
CA PHE A 58 10.02 14.61 13.15
C PHE A 58 9.85 15.79 14.13
N GLN A 59 8.62 15.97 14.61
CA GLN A 59 8.30 17.04 15.56
C GLN A 59 8.74 16.74 17.00
N LYS A 60 8.79 15.45 17.38
CA LYS A 60 8.99 14.99 18.77
C LYS A 60 10.18 14.04 18.94
N ARG A 61 10.96 13.81 17.88
CA ARG A 61 12.13 12.93 17.89
C ARG A 61 13.16 13.43 16.89
N GLU A 62 14.40 13.04 17.07
CA GLU A 62 15.48 13.38 16.13
C GLU A 62 15.38 12.56 14.84
N GLY A 63 15.98 13.09 13.78
CA GLY A 63 15.99 12.47 12.45
C GLY A 63 14.71 12.67 11.64
N SER A 64 14.61 11.91 10.55
CA SER A 64 13.50 11.90 9.59
C SER A 64 13.08 10.46 9.26
N ARG A 65 11.97 10.27 8.53
CA ARG A 65 11.53 8.92 8.11
C ARG A 65 12.59 8.24 7.26
N ARG A 66 13.18 9.02 6.34
CA ARG A 66 14.26 8.54 5.47
C ARG A 66 15.51 8.18 6.27
N PHE A 67 15.87 8.97 7.29
CA PHE A 67 17.01 8.67 8.16
C PHE A 67 16.81 7.35 8.91
N ILE A 68 15.68 7.16 9.60
CA ILE A 68 15.40 5.93 10.36
C ILE A 68 15.35 4.71 9.44
N PHE A 69 14.74 4.86 8.25
CA PHE A 69 14.70 3.79 7.26
C PHE A 69 16.11 3.32 6.88
N THR A 70 16.98 4.27 6.53
CA THR A 70 18.34 3.99 6.05
C THR A 70 19.22 3.41 7.17
N GLU A 71 19.14 3.97 8.38
CA GLU A 71 20.00 3.59 9.50
C GLU A 71 19.60 2.30 10.20
N THR A 72 18.34 1.86 10.11
CA THR A 72 17.86 0.78 10.99
C THR A 72 16.95 -0.22 10.31
N GLU A 73 16.06 0.23 9.44
CA GLU A 73 15.05 -0.65 8.85
C GLU A 73 15.60 -1.39 7.63
N GLN A 74 16.38 -0.71 6.79
CA GLN A 74 16.87 -1.22 5.51
C GLN A 74 17.65 -2.54 5.66
N GLU A 75 18.51 -2.65 6.67
CA GLU A 75 19.30 -3.86 6.95
C GLU A 75 18.44 -5.05 7.41
N LYS A 76 17.26 -4.78 7.95
CA LYS A 76 16.33 -5.79 8.46
C LYS A 76 15.33 -6.26 7.42
N LEU A 77 15.28 -5.62 6.25
CA LEU A 77 14.37 -6.00 5.18
C LEU A 77 14.88 -7.26 4.47
N HIS A 78 13.97 -8.20 4.23
CA HIS A 78 14.25 -9.31 3.34
C HIS A 78 14.43 -8.80 1.90
N PRO A 79 15.31 -9.42 1.11
CA PRO A 79 15.39 -9.13 -0.32
C PRO A 79 14.05 -9.38 -0.99
N LEU A 80 13.78 -8.67 -2.09
CA LEU A 80 12.58 -8.95 -2.88
C LEU A 80 12.59 -10.44 -3.28
N PRO A 81 11.45 -11.15 -3.13
CA PRO A 81 11.31 -12.48 -3.67
C PRO A 81 11.65 -12.48 -5.16
N SER A 82 12.40 -13.48 -5.62
CA SER A 82 12.73 -13.66 -7.04
C SER A 82 11.50 -13.96 -7.90
N ILE A 83 10.42 -14.41 -7.26
CA ILE A 83 9.14 -14.73 -7.89
C ILE A 83 8.22 -13.51 -7.72
N PRO A 84 7.75 -12.89 -8.80
CA PRO A 84 6.75 -11.83 -8.74
C PRO A 84 5.49 -12.28 -8.00
N TYR A 85 4.78 -11.32 -7.40
CA TYR A 85 3.49 -11.60 -6.80
C TYR A 85 2.45 -11.96 -7.88
N ASP A 86 1.91 -13.18 -7.83
CA ASP A 86 0.82 -13.62 -8.69
C ASP A 86 -0.53 -13.12 -8.12
N ILE A 87 -1.26 -12.33 -8.91
CA ILE A 87 -2.59 -11.86 -8.56
C ILE A 87 -3.56 -13.04 -8.68
N ALA A 88 -4.20 -13.43 -7.59
CA ALA A 88 -5.31 -14.38 -7.60
C ALA A 88 -6.63 -13.60 -7.82
N GLU A 89 -7.31 -13.85 -8.94
CA GLU A 89 -8.70 -13.42 -9.10
C GLU A 89 -9.63 -14.44 -8.43
N TRP A 90 -10.52 -13.93 -7.58
CA TRP A 90 -11.55 -14.73 -6.94
C TRP A 90 -12.82 -14.66 -7.80
N PHE A 91 -13.21 -15.77 -8.39
CA PHE A 91 -14.50 -15.88 -9.07
C PHE A 91 -15.58 -16.22 -8.04
N THR A 92 -16.68 -15.49 -8.08
CA THR A 92 -17.89 -15.88 -7.34
C THR A 92 -18.75 -16.67 -8.31
N GLU A 93 -18.59 -18.00 -8.32
CA GLU A 93 -19.59 -18.86 -8.96
C GLU A 93 -20.74 -19.05 -7.96
N GLU A 94 -21.99 -18.92 -8.42
CA GLU A 94 -23.14 -19.25 -7.57
C GLU A 94 -23.03 -20.72 -7.15
N PRO A 95 -23.12 -21.03 -5.84
CA PRO A 95 -22.92 -22.38 -5.38
C PRO A 95 -24.08 -23.28 -5.83
N LEU A 96 -23.89 -24.05 -6.89
CA LEU A 96 -24.70 -25.23 -7.15
C LEU A 96 -24.32 -26.29 -6.11
N ASN A 97 -25.14 -26.37 -5.06
CA ASN A 97 -25.11 -27.34 -3.95
C ASN A 97 -23.97 -27.22 -2.92
N SER A 98 -24.35 -27.58 -1.70
CA SER A 98 -23.86 -27.17 -0.39
C SER A 98 -22.45 -27.63 0.02
N ILE A 99 -21.60 -28.10 -0.88
CA ILE A 99 -20.20 -28.46 -0.55
C ILE A 99 -19.31 -28.21 -1.79
N ALA A 100 -19.03 -26.94 -2.10
CA ALA A 100 -18.08 -26.60 -3.15
C ALA A 100 -16.84 -25.94 -2.54
N ILE A 101 -15.72 -26.67 -2.52
CA ILE A 101 -14.40 -26.09 -2.40
C ILE A 101 -14.21 -25.27 -3.68
N LEU A 102 -14.21 -23.93 -3.57
CA LEU A 102 -14.04 -23.05 -4.72
C LEU A 102 -12.72 -23.40 -5.45
N PRO A 103 -12.74 -23.81 -6.73
CA PRO A 103 -11.51 -24.06 -7.45
C PRO A 103 -10.84 -22.72 -7.76
N PHE A 104 -9.63 -22.50 -7.20
CA PHE A 104 -8.79 -21.41 -7.65
C PHE A 104 -8.22 -21.77 -9.03
N LYS A 105 -8.38 -20.89 -10.02
CA LYS A 105 -7.67 -21.03 -11.29
C LYS A 105 -6.41 -20.15 -11.22
N LYS A 106 -5.23 -20.76 -11.34
CA LYS A 106 -3.97 -20.01 -11.48
C LYS A 106 -4.07 -19.17 -12.77
N ILE A 107 -4.06 -17.86 -12.64
CA ILE A 107 -3.88 -16.97 -13.77
C ILE A 107 -2.38 -16.88 -14.00
N THR A 108 -1.86 -17.71 -14.90
CA THR A 108 -0.48 -17.54 -15.40
C THR A 108 -0.48 -16.34 -16.33
N THR A 109 -0.30 -15.13 -15.81
CA THR A 109 0.15 -14.01 -16.64
C THR A 109 1.58 -14.32 -17.05
N ARG A 110 1.75 -14.86 -18.27
CA ARG A 110 3.06 -14.87 -18.93
C ARG A 110 3.45 -13.41 -19.15
N ILE A 111 4.28 -12.87 -18.27
CA ILE A 111 5.03 -11.66 -18.59
C ILE A 111 5.92 -12.04 -19.78
N PRO A 112 5.80 -11.43 -20.96
CA PRO A 112 6.74 -11.68 -22.03
C PRO A 112 8.10 -11.18 -21.54
N THR A 113 9.03 -12.11 -21.34
CA THR A 113 10.45 -11.81 -21.14
C THR A 113 10.93 -11.11 -22.40
N SER A 114 11.06 -9.78 -22.35
CA SER A 114 11.80 -9.03 -23.36
C SER A 114 13.27 -9.05 -22.98
N MET A 115 14.02 -10.03 -23.52
CA MET A 115 15.36 -9.87 -24.10
C MET A 115 15.79 -11.17 -24.76
#